data_AF-A0A2M7MRR3-F1
#
_entry.id   AF-A0A2M7MRR3-F1
#
_cell.length_a   1.000
_cell.length_b   1.000
_cell.length_c   1.000
_cell.angle_alpha   90.00
_cell.angle_beta   90.00
_cell.angle_gamma   90.00
#
_symmetry.space_group_name_H-M   'P 1'
#
loop_
_entity.id
_entity.type
_entity.pdbx_description
1 polymer ?
#
loop_
_entity_poly.entity_id
_entity_poly.type
_entity_poly.pdbx_seq_one_letter_code
_entity_poly.pdbx_strand_id
1 'polypeptide(L)'
;MFANVVEFKAKPSQVNRAVWNDLSSIERRFSRIAQELATRWKSDDSDAYLNSLLLDDRGNRQGFPTDVLEELMFLSSLLWQLQHPRFKSFPTWYESER
;
A
#
# COMPACT_ATOMS: atom_id res chain seq x y z
N MET A 1 -0.37 32.81 1.08
CA MET A 1 -0.56 32.43 -0.34
C MET A 1 0.45 31.33 -0.62
N PHE A 2 -0.04 30.19 -1.11
CA PHE A 2 0.63 28.89 -1.12
C PHE A 2 1.66 28.75 -2.25
N ALA A 3 2.82 28.14 -1.96
CA ALA A 3 3.50 27.13 -2.80
C ALA A 3 4.89 26.83 -2.20
N ASN A 4 4.99 25.88 -1.26
CA ASN A 4 6.24 25.17 -1.03
C ASN A 4 6.25 23.99 -2.00
N VAL A 5 6.85 24.21 -3.16
CA VAL A 5 7.20 23.16 -4.11
C VAL A 5 8.36 22.40 -3.50
N VAL A 6 8.12 21.17 -3.04
CA VAL A 6 9.19 20.25 -2.67
C VAL A 6 9.84 19.78 -3.96
N GLU A 7 10.86 20.51 -4.41
CA GLU A 7 11.65 20.12 -5.57
C GLU A 7 12.65 19.02 -5.14
N PHE A 8 12.26 17.77 -5.33
CA PHE A 8 13.17 16.63 -5.22
C PHE A 8 14.16 16.66 -6.40
N LYS A 9 15.25 17.43 -6.26
CA LYS A 9 16.44 17.27 -7.11
C LYS A 9 17.11 15.95 -6.80
N ALA A 10 16.61 14.87 -7.39
CA ALA A 10 17.34 13.60 -7.46
C ALA A 10 18.63 13.84 -8.27
N LYS A 11 19.79 13.75 -7.61
CA LYS A 11 21.10 13.77 -8.28
C LYS A 11 21.23 12.53 -9.17
N PRO A 12 21.40 12.66 -10.50
CA PRO A 12 21.56 11.52 -11.38
C PRO A 12 23.02 11.07 -11.36
N SER A 13 23.45 10.38 -10.31
CA SER A 13 24.76 9.71 -10.31
C SER A 13 24.86 8.43 -9.47
N GLN A 14 23.73 7.91 -8.98
CA GLN A 14 23.64 6.60 -8.34
C GLN A 14 22.31 5.93 -8.71
N VAL A 15 21.95 5.88 -10.00
CA VAL A 15 20.98 4.87 -10.46
C VAL A 15 21.72 3.54 -10.48
N ASN A 16 22.07 3.06 -9.29
CA ASN A 16 22.43 1.67 -9.11
C ASN A 16 21.17 0.91 -9.52
N ARG A 17 21.28 0.07 -10.55
CA ARG A 17 20.17 -0.78 -11.03
C ARG A 17 19.37 -1.23 -9.82
N ALA A 18 18.10 -0.85 -9.76
CA ALA A 18 17.19 -1.26 -8.71
C ALA A 18 17.44 -2.73 -8.41
N VAL A 19 18.06 -2.98 -7.25
CA VAL A 19 18.24 -4.32 -6.73
C VAL A 19 16.84 -4.71 -6.33
N TRP A 20 16.14 -5.42 -7.21
CA TRP A 20 14.82 -6.03 -6.96
C TRP A 20 14.89 -7.13 -5.88
N ASN A 21 15.85 -7.04 -4.96
CA ASN A 21 16.25 -8.08 -4.02
C ASN A 21 16.42 -7.55 -2.58
N ASP A 22 16.12 -6.27 -2.33
CA ASP A 22 16.03 -5.79 -0.96
C ASP A 22 14.62 -6.09 -0.44
N LEU A 23 14.56 -7.00 0.53
CA LEU A 23 13.33 -7.33 1.25
C LEU A 23 12.72 -6.07 1.86
N SER A 24 11.40 -6.01 1.93
CA SER A 24 10.67 -5.01 2.70
C SER A 24 10.93 -5.17 4.21
N SER A 25 10.62 -4.14 4.99
CA SER A 25 10.74 -4.19 6.45
C SER A 25 9.78 -5.21 7.05
N ILE A 26 8.58 -5.37 6.46
CA ILE A 26 7.65 -6.45 6.78
C ILE A 26 8.29 -7.82 6.49
N GLU A 27 8.90 -8.04 5.32
CA GLU A 27 9.53 -9.34 4.98
C GLU A 27 10.70 -9.69 5.90
N ARG A 28 11.54 -8.70 6.24
CA ARG A 28 12.70 -8.90 7.12
C ARG A 28 12.32 -9.29 8.54
N ARG A 29 11.22 -8.74 9.07
CA ARG A 29 10.90 -8.77 10.51
C ARG A 29 9.68 -9.62 10.83
N PHE A 30 8.76 -9.71 9.87
CA PHE A 30 7.46 -10.35 10.01
C PHE A 30 7.14 -11.17 8.75
N SER A 31 8.02 -12.12 8.41
CA SER A 31 7.88 -12.98 7.23
C SER A 31 6.53 -13.68 7.12
N ARG A 32 5.93 -14.08 8.26
CA ARG A 32 4.56 -14.62 8.30
C ARG A 32 3.51 -13.61 7.82
N ILE A 33 3.62 -12.35 8.24
CA ILE A 33 2.70 -11.29 7.79
C ILE A 33 2.86 -11.06 6.29
N ALA A 34 4.10 -11.00 5.79
CA ALA A 34 4.37 -10.87 4.35
C ALA A 34 3.74 -12.00 3.52
N GLN A 35 3.88 -13.25 3.97
CA GLN A 35 3.30 -14.42 3.29
C GLN A 35 1.76 -14.39 3.27
N GLU A 36 1.14 -14.01 4.39
CA GLU A 36 -0.31 -13.86 4.49
C GLU A 36 -0.80 -12.72 3.59
N LEU A 37 -0.11 -11.57 3.57
CA LEU A 37 -0.42 -10.47 2.67
C LEU A 37 -0.35 -10.91 1.20
N ALA A 38 0.73 -11.59 0.80
CA ALA A 38 0.90 -12.06 -0.57
C ALA A 38 -0.17 -13.08 -0.99
N THR A 39 -0.54 -13.97 -0.08
CA THR A 39 -1.57 -15.00 -0.31
C THR A 39 -2.96 -14.38 -0.42
N ARG A 40 -3.25 -13.39 0.43
CA ARG A 40 -4.57 -12.78 0.52
C ARG A 40 -4.75 -11.63 -0.46
N TRP A 41 -3.71 -10.98 -0.98
CA TRP A 41 -3.75 -9.67 -1.67
C TRP A 41 -4.88 -9.41 -2.68
N LYS A 42 -5.39 -10.44 -3.37
CA LYS A 42 -6.50 -10.35 -4.35
C LYS A 42 -7.83 -10.90 -3.86
N SER A 43 -7.89 -11.34 -2.61
CA SER A 43 -9.07 -11.84 -1.92
C SER A 43 -9.82 -10.67 -1.27
N ASP A 44 -11.14 -10.83 -1.15
CA ASP A 44 -12.01 -9.89 -0.44
C ASP A 44 -11.62 -9.71 1.04
N ASP A 45 -10.90 -10.68 1.62
CA ASP A 45 -10.42 -10.65 3.01
C ASP A 45 -9.13 -9.82 3.22
N SER A 46 -8.52 -9.29 2.16
CA SER A 46 -7.27 -8.51 2.26
C SER A 46 -7.41 -7.28 3.15
N ASP A 47 -8.55 -6.60 3.04
CA ASP A 47 -8.82 -5.36 3.77
C ASP A 47 -9.08 -5.65 5.26
N ALA A 48 -9.89 -6.67 5.55
CA ALA A 48 -10.14 -7.13 6.91
C ALA A 48 -8.84 -7.57 7.61
N TYR A 49 -7.96 -8.28 6.89
CA TYR A 49 -6.66 -8.68 7.42
C TYR A 49 -5.77 -7.49 7.73
N LEU A 50 -5.60 -6.53 6.81
CA LEU A 50 -4.82 -5.31 7.05
C LEU A 50 -5.39 -4.49 8.20
N ASN A 51 -6.72 -4.34 8.26
CA ASN A 51 -7.39 -3.68 9.37
C ASN A 51 -7.13 -4.39 10.70
N SER A 52 -7.08 -5.72 10.74
CA SER A 52 -6.74 -6.47 11.95
C SER A 52 -5.28 -6.30 12.41
N LEU A 53 -4.38 -5.89 11.51
CA LEU A 53 -2.99 -5.58 11.85
C LEU A 53 -2.85 -4.14 12.36
N LEU A 54 -3.64 -3.22 11.81
CA LEU A 54 -3.61 -1.79 12.14
C LEU A 54 -4.47 -1.43 13.36
N LEU A 55 -5.59 -2.12 13.54
CA LEU A 55 -6.54 -1.92 14.64
C LEU A 55 -6.21 -2.86 15.78
N ASP A 56 -5.95 -2.26 16.94
CA ASP A 56 -5.54 -2.91 18.19
C ASP A 56 -6.70 -3.70 18.84
N ASP A 57 -7.00 -4.90 18.33
CA ASP A 57 -8.02 -5.78 18.95
C ASP A 57 -7.43 -6.80 19.94
N ARG A 58 -6.10 -6.83 20.13
CA ARG A 58 -5.41 -7.96 20.81
C ARG A 58 -4.87 -7.65 22.20
N GLY A 59 -5.03 -6.43 22.71
CA GLY A 59 -4.88 -6.05 24.12
C GLY A 59 -3.49 -6.27 24.78
N ASN A 60 -2.53 -6.91 24.11
CA ASN A 60 -1.26 -7.32 24.73
C ASN A 60 -0.05 -7.33 23.78
N ARG A 61 0.14 -6.29 22.94
CA ARG A 61 1.33 -6.18 22.06
C ARG A 61 2.02 -4.82 22.13
N GLN A 62 3.34 -4.83 21.84
CA GLN A 62 4.25 -3.67 21.82
C GLN A 62 4.08 -2.74 20.59
N GLY A 63 3.02 -2.92 19.78
CA GLY A 63 2.84 -2.21 18.51
C GLY A 63 3.80 -2.69 17.41
N PHE A 64 3.66 -2.10 16.22
CA PHE A 64 4.63 -2.27 15.14
C PHE A 64 5.73 -1.19 15.24
N PRO A 65 6.96 -1.57 14.91
CA PRO A 65 8.02 -0.61 14.61
C PRO A 65 7.60 0.35 13.48
N THR A 66 8.08 1.59 13.52
CA THR A 66 7.67 2.66 12.59
C THR A 66 7.82 2.29 11.12
N ASP A 67 8.95 1.70 10.74
CA ASP A 67 9.25 1.23 9.38
C ASP A 67 8.22 0.20 8.87
N VAL A 68 7.76 -0.67 9.76
CA VAL A 68 6.77 -1.70 9.43
C VAL A 68 5.36 -1.10 9.40
N LEU A 69 5.06 -0.18 10.31
CA LEU A 69 3.77 0.51 10.33
C LEU A 69 3.58 1.36 9.06
N GLU A 70 4.61 2.07 8.61
CA GLU A 70 4.58 2.85 7.37
C GLU A 70 4.27 1.98 6.15
N GLU A 71 4.93 0.83 6.04
CA GLU A 71 4.65 -0.14 4.96
C GLU A 71 3.22 -0.69 5.04
N LEU A 72 2.72 -1.04 6.23
CA LEU A 72 1.35 -1.53 6.40
C LEU A 72 0.29 -0.46 6.05
N MET A 73 0.51 0.79 6.45
CA MET A 73 -0.35 1.92 6.10
C MET A 73 -0.34 2.20 4.60
N PHE A 74 0.83 2.13 3.96
CA PHE A 74 0.96 2.24 2.51
C PHE A 74 0.14 1.17 1.79
N LEU A 75 0.29 -0.10 2.19
CA LEU A 75 -0.45 -1.22 1.60
C LEU A 75 -1.97 -1.08 1.78
N SER A 76 -2.43 -0.64 2.96
CA SER A 76 -3.85 -0.34 3.20
C SER A 76 -4.38 0.75 2.27
N SER A 77 -3.63 1.85 2.10
CA SER A 77 -4.02 2.93 1.20
C SER A 77 -4.11 2.48 -0.27
N LEU A 78 -3.17 1.63 -0.70
CA LEU A 78 -3.13 1.08 -2.05
C LEU A 78 -4.32 0.13 -2.29
N LEU A 79 -4.61 -0.75 -1.33
CA LEU A 79 -5.75 -1.66 -1.43
C LEU A 79 -7.06 -0.89 -1.52
N TRP A 80 -7.23 0.16 -0.70
CA TRP A 80 -8.39 1.03 -0.76
C TRP A 80 -8.57 1.66 -2.13
N GLN A 81 -7.49 2.17 -2.74
CA GLN A 81 -7.52 2.75 -4.10
C GLN A 81 -7.91 1.72 -5.17
N LEU A 82 -7.43 0.49 -5.05
CA LEU A 82 -7.78 -0.60 -5.99
C LEU A 82 -9.25 -0.99 -5.89
N GLN A 83 -9.82 -0.97 -4.68
CA GLN A 83 -11.23 -1.28 -4.44
C GLN A 83 -12.17 -0.10 -4.80
N HIS A 84 -11.66 1.13 -4.75
CA HIS A 84 -12.42 2.36 -5.02
C HIS A 84 -11.82 3.13 -6.22
N PRO A 85 -11.83 2.55 -7.44
CA PRO A 85 -11.37 3.28 -8.61
C PRO A 85 -12.22 4.54 -8.77
N ARG A 86 -11.58 5.72 -8.77
CA ARG A 86 -12.24 7.04 -8.77
C ARG A 86 -13.19 7.30 -9.95
N PHE A 87 -13.34 6.38 -10.92
CA PHE A 87 -14.27 6.50 -12.04
C PHE A 87 -14.76 5.10 -12.49
N LYS A 88 -15.80 4.56 -11.86
CA LYS A 88 -16.76 3.66 -12.53
C LYS A 88 -17.91 4.49 -13.11
N SER A 89 -17.59 5.47 -13.96
CA SER A 89 -18.60 6.20 -14.71
C SER A 89 -18.17 6.31 -16.17
N PHE A 90 -18.58 5.33 -16.98
CA PHE A 90 -18.81 5.61 -18.38
C PHE A 90 -20.10 6.44 -18.46
N PRO A 91 -20.11 7.63 -19.09
CA PRO A 91 -21.35 8.33 -19.36
C PRO A 91 -22.23 7.45 -20.24
N THR A 92 -23.50 7.29 -19.87
CA THR A 92 -24.51 6.46 -20.55
C THR A 92 -24.87 6.94 -21.97
N TRP A 93 -24.19 7.97 -22.49
CA TRP A 93 -24.44 8.56 -23.82
C TRP A 93 -23.56 7.97 -24.92
N TYR A 94 -22.75 6.94 -24.62
CA TYR A 94 -21.86 6.30 -25.61
C TYR A 94 -22.57 5.23 -26.47
N GLU A 95 -23.87 4.98 -26.26
CA GLU A 95 -24.60 3.87 -26.88
C GLU A 95 -25.65 4.31 -27.91
N SER A 96 -25.83 5.62 -28.13
CA SER A 96 -26.85 6.18 -29.03
C SER A 96 -26.41 6.40 -30.48
N GLU A 97 -25.20 5.97 -30.86
CA GLU A 97 -24.64 6.21 -32.22
C GLU A 97 -24.23 4.92 -32.95
N ARG A 98 -24.90 3.79 -32.70
CA ARG A 98 -24.83 2.59 -33.56
C ARG A 98 -26.18 2.18 -34.11
#